data_AF-A0A099HZW6-F1
#
_entry.id   AF-A0A099HZW6-F1
#
_cell.length_a   1.000
_cell.length_b   1.000
_cell.length_c   1.000
_cell.angle_alpha   90.00
_cell.angle_beta   90.00
_cell.angle_gamma   90.00
#
_symmetry.space_group_name_H-M   'P 1'
#
loop_
_entity.id
_entity.type
_entity.pdbx_description
1 polymer ?
#
loop_
_entity_poly.entity_id
_entity_poly.type
_entity_poly.pdbx_seq_one_letter_code
_entity_poly.pdbx_strand_id
1 'polypeptide(L)'
;CVRDRYDLGKMDLHEQKLKEVRLIPNGDNIKLEIVCEIEIKEPTITIQEATRVAGIDIGVDNLTAIAFTSGHRPVLIKGNEIKAVNQFYNKQIAHYRSLLRTGKKDSKGIHQTKRM
;
A
#
# COMPACT_ATOMS: atom_id res chain seq x y z
N CYS A 1 -40.18 -7.59 19.21
CA CYS A 1 -38.85 -7.36 18.61
C CYS A 1 -38.41 -5.95 19.01
N VAL A 2 -37.56 -5.82 20.02
CA VAL A 2 -37.04 -4.53 20.47
C VAL A 2 -35.98 -4.11 19.45
N ARG A 3 -36.17 -2.95 18.82
CA ARG A 3 -35.18 -2.36 17.91
C ARG A 3 -34.43 -1.30 18.69
N ASP A 4 -33.22 -1.63 19.13
CA ASP A 4 -32.33 -0.64 19.70
C ASP A 4 -31.83 0.27 18.57
N ARG A 5 -32.02 1.58 18.75
CA ARG A 5 -31.50 2.61 17.84
C ARG A 5 -30.25 3.21 18.47
N TYR A 6 -29.14 3.13 17.76
CA TYR A 6 -27.89 3.78 18.13
C TYR A 6 -27.75 5.05 17.31
N ASP A 7 -27.59 6.19 17.99
CA ASP A 7 -27.27 7.47 17.36
C ASP A 7 -25.76 7.60 17.22
N LEU A 8 -25.28 7.75 15.98
CA LEU A 8 -23.86 7.89 15.64
C LEU A 8 -23.42 9.37 15.57
N GLY A 9 -24.34 10.30 15.82
CA GLY A 9 -24.11 11.73 15.66
C GLY A 9 -24.09 12.18 14.19
N LYS A 10 -23.83 13.47 13.97
CA LYS A 10 -23.69 14.02 12.62
C LYS A 10 -22.29 13.72 12.10
N MET A 11 -22.23 13.13 10.91
CA MET A 11 -20.99 12.92 10.16
C MET A 11 -21.06 13.77 8.89
N ASP A 12 -20.01 14.55 8.63
CA ASP A 12 -19.87 15.30 7.38
C ASP A 12 -19.27 14.37 6.32
N LEU A 13 -20.02 14.13 5.24
CA LEU A 13 -19.59 13.28 4.13
C LEU A 13 -19.04 14.10 2.94
N HIS A 14 -18.80 15.41 3.12
CA HIS A 14 -18.22 16.29 2.10
C HIS A 14 -18.86 16.14 0.71
N GLU A 15 -20.19 16.22 0.66
CA GLU A 15 -21.00 16.09 -0.56
C GLU A 15 -20.91 14.73 -1.28
N GLN A 16 -20.26 13.73 -0.68
CA GLN A 16 -20.20 12.39 -1.26
C GLN A 16 -21.50 11.63 -1.07
N LYS A 17 -21.89 10.88 -2.09
CA LYS A 17 -23.11 10.08 -2.07
C LYS A 17 -22.88 8.81 -1.27
N LEU A 18 -23.64 8.62 -0.18
CA LEU A 18 -23.61 7.39 0.60
C LEU A 18 -24.05 6.20 -0.26
N LYS A 19 -23.22 5.15 -0.31
CA LYS A 19 -23.49 3.92 -1.06
C LYS A 19 -23.90 2.77 -0.15
N GLU A 20 -23.16 2.57 0.94
CA GLU A 20 -23.35 1.43 1.83
C GLU A 20 -22.83 1.75 3.24
N VAL A 21 -23.45 1.16 4.26
CA VAL A 21 -22.91 1.12 5.63
C VAL A 21 -22.70 -0.34 6.00
N ARG A 22 -21.48 -0.70 6.39
CA ARG A 22 -21.12 -2.07 6.78
C ARG A 22 -20.82 -2.15 8.26
N LEU A 23 -21.32 -3.21 8.89
CA LEU A 23 -20.96 -3.59 10.25
C LEU A 23 -20.13 -4.88 10.16
N ILE A 24 -18.84 -4.77 10.44
CA ILE A 24 -17.89 -5.87 10.35
C ILE A 24 -17.49 -6.28 11.78
N PRO A 25 -17.88 -7.48 12.26
CA PRO A 25 -17.40 -8.00 13.54
C PRO A 25 -15.88 -8.13 13.52
N ASN A 26 -15.21 -7.66 14.56
CA ASN A 26 -13.76 -7.66 14.68
C ASN A 26 -13.36 -7.95 16.14
N GLY A 27 -13.41 -9.23 16.50
CA GLY A 27 -13.22 -9.67 17.88
C GLY A 27 -14.31 -9.10 18.79
N ASP A 28 -13.89 -8.34 19.80
CA ASP A 28 -14.79 -7.74 20.80
C ASP A 28 -15.39 -6.39 20.37
N ASN A 29 -15.09 -5.92 19.16
CA ASN A 29 -15.66 -4.69 18.61
C ASN A 29 -16.34 -4.94 17.26
N ILE A 30 -17.17 -3.98 16.86
CA ILE A 30 -17.77 -3.92 15.52
C ILE A 30 -17.18 -2.71 14.82
N LYS A 31 -16.56 -2.92 13.65
CA LYS A 31 -16.12 -1.85 12.78
C LYS A 31 -17.30 -1.38 11.94
N LEU A 32 -17.62 -0.09 12.02
CA LEU A 32 -18.57 0.56 11.14
C LEU A 32 -17.80 1.18 9.98
N GLU A 33 -18.07 0.73 8.75
CA GLU A 33 -17.50 1.31 7.53
C GLU A 33 -18.59 2.06 6.77
N ILE A 34 -18.32 3.32 6.42
CA ILE A 34 -19.19 4.15 5.58
C ILE A 34 -18.57 4.18 4.19
N VAL A 35 -19.25 3.58 3.23
CA VAL A 35 -18.80 3.52 1.83
C VAL A 35 -19.51 4.62 1.06
N CYS A 36 -18.74 5.54 0.52
CA CYS A 36 -19.23 6.64 -0.31
C CYS A 36 -18.82 6.44 -1.77
N GLU A 37 -19.68 6.88 -2.68
CA GLU A 37 -19.39 7.00 -4.10
C GLU A 37 -18.74 8.37 -4.35
N ILE A 38 -17.59 8.35 -5.00
CA ILE A 38 -16.85 9.56 -5.40
C ILE A 38 -16.98 9.66 -6.91
N GLU A 39 -17.66 10.70 -7.38
CA GLU A 39 -17.63 11.04 -8.80
C GLU A 39 -16.26 11.62 -9.15
N ILE A 40 -15.43 10.81 -9.80
CA ILE A 40 -14.21 11.30 -10.43
C ILE A 40 -14.63 12.02 -11.71
N LYS A 41 -14.81 13.34 -11.61
CA LYS A 41 -14.89 14.17 -12.81
C LYS A 41 -13.52 14.13 -13.46
N GLU A 42 -13.36 13.34 -14.51
CA GLU A 42 -12.18 13.46 -15.35
C GLU A 42 -12.11 14.92 -15.80
N PRO A 43 -11.00 15.63 -15.52
CA PRO A 43 -10.86 16.96 -16.05
C PRO A 43 -11.00 16.85 -17.58
N THR A 44 -11.90 17.64 -18.15
CA THR A 44 -11.98 17.77 -19.61
C THR A 44 -10.73 18.54 -20.05
N ILE A 45 -9.61 17.82 -20.14
CA ILE A 45 -8.36 18.37 -20.64
C ILE A 45 -8.55 18.45 -22.15
N THR A 46 -8.88 19.64 -22.66
CA THR A 46 -8.66 19.93 -24.07
C THR A 46 -7.15 19.81 -24.28
N ILE A 47 -6.70 18.73 -24.93
CA ILE A 47 -5.29 18.51 -25.23
C ILE A 47 -4.88 19.52 -26.31
N GLN A 48 -4.73 20.79 -25.94
CA GLN A 48 -3.68 21.59 -26.57
C GLN A 48 -2.38 20.91 -26.17
N GLU A 49 -1.52 20.65 -27.16
CA GLU A 49 -0.24 19.92 -27.04
C GLU A 49 0.33 20.02 -25.62
N ALA A 50 0.52 18.88 -24.95
CA ALA A 50 1.01 18.85 -23.57
C ALA A 50 2.44 19.41 -23.53
N THR A 51 2.57 20.73 -23.42
CA THR A 51 3.87 21.44 -23.35
C THR A 51 4.60 21.17 -22.04
N ARG A 52 3.88 20.70 -21.02
CA ARG A 52 4.39 20.37 -19.69
C ARG A 52 4.11 18.90 -19.36
N VAL A 53 5.12 18.07 -19.55
CA VAL A 53 5.11 16.63 -19.25
C VAL A 53 6.10 16.34 -18.12
N ALA A 54 5.73 15.42 -17.25
CA ALA A 54 6.63 14.83 -16.26
C ALA A 54 6.83 13.34 -16.59
N GLY A 55 8.09 12.93 -16.77
CA GLY A 55 8.48 11.53 -16.82
C GLY A 55 8.78 11.05 -15.41
N ILE A 56 8.15 9.94 -15.01
CA ILE A 56 8.32 9.34 -13.68
C ILE A 56 8.86 7.92 -13.89
N ASP A 57 10.07 7.67 -13.40
CA ASP A 57 10.69 6.35 -13.37
C ASP A 57 10.76 5.85 -11.92
N ILE A 58 10.24 4.65 -11.67
CA ILE A 58 10.17 4.06 -10.33
C ILE A 58 11.25 2.99 -10.21
N GLY A 59 12.06 3.06 -9.15
CA GLY A 59 13.17 2.16 -8.92
C GLY A 59 13.34 1.74 -7.47
N VAL A 60 14.43 1.01 -7.18
CA VAL A 60 14.77 0.55 -5.82
C VAL A 60 15.86 1.43 -5.18
N ASP A 61 16.78 1.96 -5.99
CA ASP A 61 17.90 2.79 -5.53
C ASP A 61 17.48 4.25 -5.44
N ASN A 62 17.04 4.79 -6.58
CA ASN A 62 16.21 5.97 -6.64
C ASN A 62 14.77 5.45 -6.66
N LEU A 63 14.06 5.57 -5.53
CA LEU A 63 12.66 5.15 -5.43
C LEU A 63 11.83 5.77 -6.54
N THR A 64 12.10 7.04 -6.82
CA THR A 64 11.46 7.75 -7.91
C THR A 64 12.42 8.77 -8.50
N ALA A 65 12.57 8.76 -9.81
CA ALA A 65 13.22 9.80 -10.59
C ALA A 65 12.15 10.53 -11.41
N ILE A 66 12.09 11.86 -11.25
CA ILE A 66 11.11 12.71 -11.93
C ILE A 66 11.87 13.73 -12.78
N ALA A 67 11.53 13.79 -14.08
CA ALA A 67 12.07 14.77 -15.02
C ALA A 67 10.93 15.54 -15.69
N PHE A 68 11.15 16.82 -16.00
CA PHE A 68 10.11 17.71 -16.50
C PHE A 68 10.52 18.35 -17.83
N THR A 69 9.60 18.43 -18.80
CA THR A 69 9.83 19.21 -20.04
C THR A 69 9.78 20.73 -19.80
N SER A 70 9.26 21.15 -18.64
CA SER A 70 9.09 22.56 -18.26
C SER A 70 10.37 23.21 -17.71
N GLY A 71 11.52 22.54 -17.76
CA GLY A 71 12.81 23.07 -17.31
C GLY A 71 13.02 23.07 -15.78
N HIS A 72 12.07 22.52 -15.01
CA HIS A 72 12.25 22.34 -13.57
C HIS A 72 13.36 21.32 -13.30
N ARG A 73 14.06 21.50 -12.16
CA ARG A 73 15.12 20.58 -11.75
C ARG A 73 14.54 19.17 -11.55
N PRO A 74 15.21 18.12 -12.06
CA PRO A 74 14.81 16.75 -11.78
C PRO A 74 14.79 16.46 -10.27
N VAL A 75 13.87 15.61 -9.85
CA VAL A 75 13.73 15.18 -8.45
C VAL A 75 14.13 13.72 -8.32
N LEU A 76 14.97 13.42 -7.33
CA LEU A 76 15.36 12.07 -6.97
C LEU A 76 14.92 11.77 -5.53
N ILE A 77 14.05 10.78 -5.38
CA ILE A 77 13.65 10.25 -4.08
C ILE A 77 14.50 9.02 -3.79
N LYS A 78 15.19 8.98 -2.65
CA LYS A 78 16.06 7.85 -2.27
C LYS A 78 15.21 6.64 -1.85
N GLY A 79 15.58 5.44 -2.30
CA GLY A 79 14.92 4.18 -1.92
C GLY A 79 15.57 3.44 -0.75
N ASN A 80 16.47 4.09 -0.02
CA ASN A 80 17.25 3.46 1.07
C ASN A 80 16.37 2.83 2.16
N GLU A 81 15.21 3.43 2.45
CA GLU A 81 14.27 2.90 3.44
C GLU A 81 13.72 1.54 3.00
N ILE A 82 13.29 1.42 1.75
CA ILE A 82 12.80 0.15 1.18
C ILE A 82 13.93 -0.89 1.13
N LYS A 83 15.15 -0.47 0.78
CA LYS A 83 16.33 -1.35 0.86
C LYS A 83 16.60 -1.86 2.27
N ALA A 84 16.46 -1.00 3.28
CA ALA A 84 16.67 -1.38 4.69
C ALA A 84 15.62 -2.42 5.13
N VAL A 85 14.35 -2.23 4.74
CA VAL A 85 13.28 -3.21 4.97
C VAL A 85 13.60 -4.54 4.29
N ASN A 86 13.99 -4.51 3.00
CA ASN A 86 14.38 -5.73 2.28
C ASN A 86 15.58 -6.43 2.94
N GLN A 87 16.56 -5.67 3.43
CA GLN A 87 17.69 -6.21 4.15
C GLN A 87 17.26 -6.90 5.45
N PHE A 88 16.32 -6.32 6.20
CA PHE A 88 15.76 -6.94 7.40
C PHE A 88 15.14 -8.30 7.07
N TYR A 89 14.28 -8.37 6.05
CA TYR A 89 13.68 -9.66 5.64
C TYR A 89 14.73 -10.68 5.19
N ASN A 90 15.74 -10.26 4.43
CA ASN A 90 16.85 -11.15 4.05
C ASN A 90 17.59 -11.72 5.27
N LYS A 91 17.80 -10.90 6.32
CA LYS A 91 18.38 -11.36 7.59
C LYS A 91 17.48 -12.37 8.30
N GLN A 92 16.17 -12.11 8.38
CA GLN A 92 15.21 -13.02 9.00
C GLN A 92 15.15 -14.37 8.27
N ILE A 93 15.10 -14.35 6.93
CA ILE A 93 15.13 -15.58 6.12
C ILE A 93 16.43 -16.36 6.36
N ALA A 94 17.58 -15.69 6.39
CA ALA A 94 18.86 -16.34 6.67
C ALA A 94 18.89 -16.97 8.08
N HIS A 95 18.35 -16.29 9.09
CA HIS A 95 18.24 -16.80 10.46
C HIS A 95 17.41 -18.10 10.52
N TYR A 96 16.20 -18.09 9.97
CA TYR A 96 15.34 -19.29 9.99
C TYR A 96 15.91 -20.44 9.15
N ARG A 97 16.51 -20.14 7.99
CA ARG A 97 17.22 -21.15 7.20
C ARG A 97 18.38 -21.79 7.96
N SER A 98 19.12 -21.00 8.75
CA SER A 98 20.19 -21.51 9.61
C SER A 98 19.63 -22.47 10.67
N LEU A 99 18.57 -22.08 11.39
CA LEU A 99 17.91 -22.94 12.38
C LEU A 99 17.40 -24.26 11.78
N LEU A 100 16.84 -24.23 10.57
CA LEU A 100 16.36 -25.43 9.88
C LEU A 100 17.48 -26.40 9.48
N ARG A 101 18.72 -25.90 9.36
CA ARG A 101 19.92 -26.66 9.00
C ARG A 101 20.66 -27.20 10.23
N THR A 102 20.46 -26.63 11.41
CA THR A 102 21.10 -27.11 12.65
C THR A 102 20.81 -28.60 12.86
N GLY A 103 21.87 -29.42 12.90
CA GLY A 103 21.79 -30.88 13.06
C GLY A 103 21.58 -31.69 11.76
N LYS A 104 21.61 -31.07 10.57
CA LYS A 104 21.47 -31.75 9.27
C LYS A 104 22.71 -31.55 8.40
N LYS A 105 23.12 -32.62 7.67
CA LYS A 105 24.27 -32.58 6.75
C LYS A 105 23.97 -31.74 5.51
N ASP A 106 24.98 -31.01 5.05
CA ASP A 106 24.99 -30.08 3.91
C ASP A 106 24.54 -30.72 2.59
N SER A 107 24.63 -32.06 2.50
CA SER A 107 24.31 -32.86 1.31
C SER A 107 22.81 -33.06 1.06
N LYS A 108 21.91 -32.57 1.94
CA LYS A 108 20.46 -32.79 1.82
C LYS A 108 19.67 -31.56 1.32
N GLY A 109 20.11 -30.90 0.25
CA GLY A 109 19.28 -29.94 -0.52
C GLY A 109 18.60 -28.81 0.30
N ILE A 110 17.61 -28.14 -0.30
CA ILE A 110 16.85 -27.08 0.38
C ILE A 110 15.86 -27.72 1.36
N HIS A 111 16.08 -27.54 2.66
CA HIS A 111 15.14 -27.96 3.70
C HIS A 111 13.96 -26.98 3.79
N GLN A 112 12.79 -27.40 3.31
CA GLN A 112 11.55 -26.65 3.43
C GLN A 112 10.71 -27.16 4.61
N THR A 113 10.05 -26.26 5.32
CA THR A 113 9.00 -26.62 6.28
C THR A 113 7.67 -26.79 5.54
N LYS A 114 6.86 -27.79 5.89
CA LYS A 114 5.51 -28.00 5.31
C LYS A 114 4.48 -26.90 5.59
N ARG A 115 4.88 -25.84 6.31
CA ARG A 115 4.05 -24.66 6.53
C ARG A 115 4.61 -23.49 5.73
N MET A 116 4.12 -23.38 4.50
CA MET A 116 3.85 -22.13 3.82
C MET A 116 2.82 -22.41 2.73
#